data_AF-A0A1M5I8E8-F1
#
_entry.id   AF-A0A1M5I8E8-F1
#
_cell.length_a   1.000
_cell.length_b   1.000
_cell.length_c   1.000
_cell.angle_alpha   90.00
_cell.angle_beta   90.00
_cell.angle_gamma   90.00
#
_symmetry.space_group_name_H-M   'P 1'
#
loop_
_entity.id
_entity.type
_entity.pdbx_description
1 polymer ?
#
loop_
_entity_poly.entity_id
_entity_poly.type
_entity_poly.pdbx_seq_one_letter_code
_entity_poly.pdbx_strand_id
1 'polypeptide(L)'
;MEHTEQLRMAEQCRVVVDNDWAGDPDGLVALAHHLLSPTNRVVAVTSSPLNPVFGPLGSTAERGSALARELVDLVGGPARPPVHTGAEHPFDAGAPLSAASAASRAIVEEARRDDDLPLVLVCAGPLTNVAAALAEAPDIATRLTLVWVGGALAEGAAEYNRDTDPAAAAAVLGRSELAVRSFPLETYRRCAYSVAELEQDLGGSGAVGRWLWTRFLELPLPDWIRLGGVWPLGDSPPVLVTALDDASSTWTETTAAPGGGARRVYTDVDTRLLFGDLLARLRLHERRRSALS
;
A
#
# COMPACT_ATOMS: atom_id res chain seq x y z
N MET A 1 2.34 -34.45 -18.42
CA MET A 1 2.72 -33.08 -18.85
C MET A 1 1.44 -32.27 -18.82
N GLU A 2 1.02 -31.81 -17.64
CA GLU A 2 -0.16 -30.96 -17.53
C GLU A 2 0.22 -29.58 -18.04
N HIS A 3 -0.21 -29.26 -19.26
CA HIS A 3 -0.24 -27.90 -19.73
C HIS A 3 -1.23 -27.14 -18.85
N THR A 4 -0.74 -26.39 -17.87
CA THR A 4 -1.58 -25.42 -17.18
C THR A 4 -1.93 -24.35 -18.19
N GLU A 5 -3.11 -24.44 -18.81
CA GLU A 5 -3.65 -23.44 -19.73
C GLU A 5 -3.92 -22.14 -18.95
N GLN A 6 -2.88 -21.35 -18.72
CA GLN A 6 -2.99 -20.00 -18.19
C GLN A 6 -2.83 -18.99 -19.31
N LEU A 7 -3.69 -17.98 -19.30
CA LEU A 7 -3.50 -16.79 -20.10
C LEU A 7 -2.13 -16.18 -19.76
N ARG A 8 -1.37 -15.81 -20.79
CA ARG A 8 -0.09 -15.14 -20.59
C ARG A 8 -0.35 -13.71 -20.13
N MET A 9 0.19 -13.37 -18.97
CA MET A 9 0.21 -12.03 -18.41
C MET A 9 1.67 -11.56 -18.34
N ALA A 10 1.92 -10.28 -18.56
CA ALA A 10 3.24 -9.67 -18.44
C ALA A 10 3.27 -8.72 -17.24
N GLU A 11 4.43 -8.55 -16.62
CA GLU A 11 4.62 -7.54 -15.58
C GLU A 11 4.43 -6.13 -16.17
N GLN A 12 3.69 -5.29 -15.45
CA GLN A 12 3.38 -3.91 -15.84
C GLN A 12 4.31 -2.91 -15.15
N CYS A 13 4.70 -3.19 -13.90
CA CYS A 13 5.55 -2.32 -13.12
C CYS A 13 6.30 -3.06 -12.01
N ARG A 14 7.33 -2.39 -11.50
CA ARG A 14 7.91 -2.69 -10.20
C ARG A 14 7.21 -1.87 -9.14
N VAL A 15 6.98 -2.47 -7.98
CA VAL A 15 6.26 -1.83 -6.89
C VAL A 15 7.05 -1.88 -5.60
N VAL A 16 7.25 -0.71 -4.98
CA VAL A 16 7.56 -0.61 -3.55
C VAL A 16 6.23 -0.35 -2.84
N VAL A 17 5.92 -1.13 -1.82
CA VAL A 17 4.67 -0.95 -1.04
C VAL A 17 5.03 -0.48 0.36
N ASP A 18 4.59 0.73 0.71
CA ASP A 18 4.78 1.38 2.00
C ASP A 18 3.44 1.46 2.76
N ASN A 19 3.43 1.03 4.02
CA ASN A 19 2.25 1.18 4.87
C ASN A 19 2.60 1.08 6.37
N ASP A 20 1.67 1.47 7.24
CA ASP A 20 1.75 1.32 8.69
C ASP A 20 1.14 -0.01 9.15
N TRP A 21 1.73 -1.14 8.71
CA TRP A 21 1.19 -2.51 8.81
C TRP A 21 0.70 -3.02 10.19
N ALA A 22 1.05 -2.34 11.27
CA ALA A 22 0.58 -2.65 12.62
C ALA A 22 -0.73 -1.93 13.00
N GLY A 23 -1.31 -1.15 12.07
CA GLY A 23 -2.55 -0.38 12.22
C GLY A 23 -3.77 -1.16 11.76
N ASP A 24 -4.61 -0.53 10.94
CA ASP A 24 -5.77 -1.18 10.34
C ASP A 24 -5.31 -2.37 9.47
N PRO A 25 -5.88 -3.57 9.63
CA PRO A 25 -5.46 -4.74 8.86
C PRO A 25 -5.73 -4.66 7.36
N ASP A 26 -6.50 -3.68 6.86
CA ASP A 26 -6.75 -3.52 5.43
C ASP A 26 -5.47 -3.27 4.61
N GLY A 27 -4.46 -2.63 5.19
CA GLY A 27 -3.13 -2.52 4.61
C GLY A 27 -2.50 -3.88 4.31
N LEU A 28 -2.60 -4.84 5.24
CA LEU A 28 -2.11 -6.21 5.03
C LEU A 28 -2.92 -6.95 3.95
N VAL A 29 -4.22 -6.67 3.82
CA VAL A 29 -5.05 -7.20 2.74
C VAL A 29 -4.57 -6.68 1.38
N ALA A 30 -4.27 -5.39 1.28
CA ALA A 30 -3.71 -4.78 0.07
C ALA A 30 -2.33 -5.37 -0.29
N LEU A 31 -1.45 -5.56 0.70
CA LEU A 31 -0.14 -6.20 0.48
C LEU A 31 -0.29 -7.64 -0.04
N ALA A 32 -1.19 -8.43 0.53
CA ALA A 32 -1.48 -9.76 0.02
C ALA A 32 -1.94 -9.72 -1.44
N HIS A 33 -2.77 -8.74 -1.81
CA HIS A 33 -3.20 -8.56 -3.20
C HIS A 33 -2.03 -8.25 -4.13
N HIS A 34 -1.15 -7.31 -3.74
CA HIS A 34 0.05 -6.98 -4.51
C HIS A 34 0.96 -8.21 -4.70
N LEU A 35 1.24 -8.96 -3.63
CA LEU A 35 2.10 -10.15 -3.67
C LEU A 35 1.53 -11.28 -4.54
N LEU A 36 0.20 -11.42 -4.58
CA LEU A 36 -0.48 -12.46 -5.35
C LEU A 36 -0.72 -12.07 -6.82
N SER A 37 -0.47 -10.82 -7.19
CA SER A 37 -0.71 -10.29 -8.53
C SER A 37 0.50 -10.48 -9.44
N PRO A 38 0.43 -11.34 -10.49
CA PRO A 38 1.59 -11.70 -11.32
C PRO A 38 2.03 -10.59 -12.29
N THR A 39 1.21 -9.56 -12.46
CA THR A 39 1.51 -8.34 -13.22
C THR A 39 2.29 -7.31 -12.41
N ASN A 40 2.39 -7.51 -11.09
CA ASN A 40 3.19 -6.67 -10.19
C ASN A 40 4.49 -7.38 -9.81
N ARG A 41 5.62 -6.70 -10.02
CA ARG A 41 6.88 -7.09 -9.41
C ARG A 41 7.08 -6.33 -8.11
N VAL A 42 6.65 -6.88 -6.97
CA VAL A 42 6.93 -6.27 -5.67
C VAL A 42 8.44 -6.38 -5.39
N VAL A 43 9.13 -5.25 -5.34
CA VAL A 43 10.61 -5.19 -5.21
C VAL A 43 11.05 -4.85 -3.79
N ALA A 44 10.22 -4.18 -3.00
CA ALA A 44 10.44 -3.96 -1.58
C ALA A 44 9.11 -3.69 -0.86
N VAL A 45 9.09 -3.97 0.44
CA VAL A 45 8.02 -3.57 1.35
C VAL A 45 8.63 -2.70 2.44
N THR A 46 8.04 -1.54 2.70
CA THR A 46 8.51 -0.59 3.70
C THR A 46 7.46 -0.37 4.78
N SER A 47 7.90 -0.21 6.03
CA SER A 47 7.02 -0.04 7.18
C SER A 47 7.07 1.39 7.70
N SER A 48 5.92 2.05 7.76
CA SER A 48 5.75 3.42 8.24
C SER A 48 5.26 3.46 9.70
N PRO A 49 5.46 4.57 10.43
CA PRO A 49 5.00 4.70 11.79
C PRO A 49 3.47 4.84 11.83
N LEU A 50 2.88 4.38 12.94
CA LEU A 50 1.45 4.58 13.21
C LEU A 50 1.19 5.91 13.90
N ASN A 51 -0.04 6.40 13.76
CA ASN A 51 -0.56 7.36 14.72
C ASN A 51 -0.65 6.70 16.12
N PRO A 52 -0.17 7.36 17.20
CA PRO A 52 -0.19 6.81 18.56
C PRO A 52 -1.58 6.44 19.11
N VAL A 53 -2.67 6.78 18.41
CA VAL A 53 -4.03 6.32 18.76
C VAL A 53 -4.12 4.79 18.82
N PHE A 54 -3.30 4.05 18.04
CA PHE A 54 -3.36 2.58 17.92
C PHE A 54 -2.21 1.83 18.61
N GLY A 55 -1.36 2.50 19.40
CA GLY A 55 -0.33 1.80 20.17
C GLY A 55 0.73 2.69 20.83
N PRO A 56 1.60 2.10 21.69
CA PRO A 56 2.68 2.83 22.33
C PRO A 56 3.67 3.37 21.27
N LEU A 57 4.09 4.62 21.46
CA LEU A 57 5.07 5.30 20.62
C LEU A 57 6.40 4.53 20.54
N GLY A 58 7.03 4.53 19.36
CA GLY A 58 8.45 4.18 19.20
C GLY A 58 8.78 2.75 18.75
N SER A 59 7.79 1.90 18.44
CA SER A 59 8.02 0.54 17.90
C SER A 59 6.96 0.09 16.88
N THR A 60 6.25 1.05 16.31
CA THR A 60 5.11 0.82 15.40
C THR A 60 5.58 0.36 14.03
N ALA A 61 6.60 1.00 13.47
CA ALA A 61 7.18 0.59 12.19
C ALA A 61 7.90 -0.76 12.34
N GLU A 62 8.57 -1.01 13.46
CA GLU A 62 9.21 -2.30 13.71
C GLU A 62 8.19 -3.45 13.82
N ARG A 63 7.12 -3.27 14.62
CA ARG A 63 6.02 -4.26 14.69
C ARG A 63 5.36 -4.46 13.34
N GLY A 64 5.11 -3.39 12.59
CA GLY A 64 4.55 -3.47 11.24
C GLY A 64 5.44 -4.28 10.30
N SER A 65 6.77 -4.06 10.37
CA SER A 65 7.72 -4.82 9.56
C SER A 65 7.72 -6.32 9.88
N ALA A 66 7.45 -6.71 11.13
CA ALA A 66 7.32 -8.12 11.51
C ALA A 66 6.07 -8.74 10.88
N LEU A 67 4.91 -8.08 10.94
CA LEU A 67 3.67 -8.54 10.31
C LEU A 67 3.80 -8.65 8.79
N ALA A 68 4.43 -7.67 8.15
CA ALA A 68 4.69 -7.71 6.72
C ALA A 68 5.62 -8.89 6.32
N ARG A 69 6.67 -9.17 7.12
CA ARG A 69 7.53 -10.35 6.89
C ARG A 69 6.76 -11.66 7.03
N GLU A 70 5.95 -11.79 8.07
CA GLU A 70 5.09 -12.97 8.25
C GLU A 70 4.16 -13.18 7.05
N LEU A 71 3.55 -12.12 6.53
CA LEU A 71 2.69 -12.21 5.35
C LEU A 71 3.47 -12.58 4.08
N VAL A 72 4.64 -11.97 3.84
CA VAL A 72 5.51 -12.32 2.72
C VAL A 72 5.91 -13.80 2.78
N ASP A 73 6.26 -14.30 3.96
CA ASP A 73 6.62 -15.71 4.15
C ASP A 73 5.43 -16.65 3.97
N LEU A 74 4.24 -16.25 4.44
CA LEU A 74 3.00 -17.01 4.33
C LEU A 74 2.51 -17.12 2.89
N VAL A 75 2.56 -16.01 2.13
CA VAL A 75 2.28 -16.02 0.68
C VAL A 75 3.33 -16.85 -0.04
N GLY A 76 4.60 -16.74 0.35
CA GLY A 76 5.69 -17.54 -0.21
C GLY A 76 5.88 -17.33 -1.71
N GLY A 77 6.31 -18.39 -2.41
CA GLY A 77 6.68 -18.33 -3.82
C GLY A 77 8.13 -17.87 -4.05
N PRO A 78 8.55 -17.78 -5.33
CA PRO A 78 9.94 -17.49 -5.70
C PRO A 78 10.31 -16.01 -5.52
N ALA A 79 9.35 -15.10 -5.63
CA ALA A 79 9.55 -13.67 -5.39
C ALA A 79 9.25 -13.37 -3.92
N ARG A 80 10.31 -13.10 -3.14
CA ARG A 80 10.22 -12.70 -1.74
C ARG A 80 10.84 -11.31 -1.58
N PRO A 81 10.04 -10.23 -1.63
CA PRO A 81 10.58 -8.89 -1.49
C PRO A 81 11.17 -8.69 -0.08
N PRO A 82 12.29 -7.97 0.05
CA PRO A 82 12.81 -7.58 1.35
C PRO A 82 11.84 -6.61 2.05
N VAL A 83 11.76 -6.72 3.38
CA VAL A 83 10.95 -5.87 4.23
C VAL A 83 11.84 -4.96 5.07
N HIS A 84 11.71 -3.65 4.88
CA HIS A 84 12.55 -2.63 5.50
C HIS A 84 11.76 -1.83 6.53
N THR A 85 12.33 -1.71 7.73
CA THR A 85 11.75 -0.89 8.80
C THR A 85 12.03 0.59 8.56
N GLY A 86 10.98 1.41 8.64
CA GLY A 86 11.07 2.85 8.48
C GLY A 86 11.31 3.61 9.76
N ALA A 87 11.02 4.91 9.72
CA ALA A 87 11.16 5.77 10.88
C ALA A 87 10.05 5.51 11.91
N GLU A 88 10.36 5.68 13.20
CA GLU A 88 9.37 5.62 14.29
C GLU A 88 8.82 7.00 14.69
N HIS A 89 9.34 8.05 14.03
CA HIS A 89 9.01 9.44 14.32
C HIS A 89 8.58 10.15 13.04
N PRO A 90 7.71 11.17 13.15
CA PRO A 90 7.34 12.01 12.02
C PRO A 90 8.56 12.61 11.33
N PHE A 91 8.39 12.93 10.05
CA PHE A 91 9.41 13.49 9.20
C PHE A 91 9.88 14.85 9.73
N ASP A 92 11.19 14.97 9.89
CA ASP A 92 11.88 16.22 10.21
C ASP A 92 12.79 16.60 9.05
N ALA A 93 12.44 17.68 8.35
CA ALA A 93 13.24 18.22 7.25
C ALA A 93 14.63 18.71 7.67
N GLY A 94 14.84 18.97 8.97
CA GLY A 94 16.12 19.35 9.55
C GLY A 94 17.00 18.18 9.99
N ALA A 95 16.50 16.94 9.93
CA ALA A 95 17.24 15.77 10.34
C ALA A 95 18.49 15.53 9.45
N PRO A 96 19.63 15.11 10.02
CA PRO A 96 20.81 14.80 9.23
C PRO A 96 20.57 13.56 8.36
N LEU A 97 21.23 13.47 7.18
CA LEU A 97 21.11 12.31 6.28
C LEU A 97 21.46 10.97 6.96
N SER A 98 22.30 10.98 8.00
CA SER A 98 22.61 9.80 8.80
C SER A 98 21.39 9.21 9.54
N ALA A 99 20.30 9.98 9.67
CA ALA A 99 19.03 9.55 10.25
C ALA A 99 18.13 8.81 9.24
N ALA A 100 18.55 8.64 7.98
CA ALA A 100 17.81 7.88 6.97
C ALA A 100 17.51 6.46 7.47
N SER A 101 16.24 6.05 7.41
CA SER A 101 15.79 4.73 7.83
C SER A 101 16.16 3.67 6.78
N ALA A 102 16.04 2.38 7.12
CA ALA A 102 16.24 1.32 6.13
C ALA A 102 15.18 1.41 5.01
N ALA A 103 13.96 1.83 5.33
CA ALA A 103 12.90 2.05 4.36
C ALA A 103 13.21 3.18 3.36
N SER A 104 13.63 4.36 3.84
CA SER A 104 13.90 5.48 2.93
C SER A 104 15.05 5.14 1.97
N ARG A 105 16.10 4.47 2.46
CA ARG A 105 17.22 4.01 1.62
C ARG A 105 16.77 3.00 0.57
N ALA A 106 15.93 2.03 0.95
CA ALA A 106 15.39 1.06 0.00
C ALA A 106 14.58 1.71 -1.13
N ILE A 107 13.78 2.75 -0.81
CA ILE A 107 13.07 3.56 -1.82
C ILE A 107 14.05 4.24 -2.78
N VAL A 108 15.12 4.87 -2.25
CA VAL A 108 16.15 5.52 -3.07
C VAL A 108 16.86 4.52 -3.98
N GLU A 109 17.24 3.37 -3.43
CA GLU A 109 17.94 2.30 -4.15
C GLU A 109 17.09 1.75 -5.31
N GLU A 110 15.82 1.39 -5.06
CA GLU A 110 14.95 0.88 -6.13
C GLU A 110 14.62 1.94 -7.18
N ALA A 111 14.47 3.21 -6.78
CA ALA A 111 14.23 4.30 -7.72
C ALA A 111 15.43 4.57 -8.63
N ARG A 112 16.65 4.41 -8.12
CA ARG A 112 17.89 4.56 -8.90
C ARG A 112 18.26 3.31 -9.68
N ARG A 113 17.67 2.16 -9.37
CA ARG A 113 17.92 0.91 -10.09
C ARG A 113 17.37 0.98 -11.52
N ASP A 114 18.25 0.73 -12.48
CA ASP A 114 17.88 0.59 -13.88
C ASP A 114 17.12 -0.73 -14.11
N ASP A 115 15.96 -0.62 -14.76
CA ASP A 115 15.08 -1.73 -15.13
C ASP A 115 14.14 -1.23 -16.23
N ASP A 116 13.71 -2.12 -17.12
CA ASP A 116 12.77 -1.78 -18.19
C ASP A 116 11.36 -1.47 -17.65
N LEU A 117 11.02 -2.01 -16.47
CA LEU A 117 9.74 -1.75 -15.83
C LEU A 117 9.78 -0.42 -15.03
N PRO A 118 8.73 0.41 -15.15
CA PRO A 118 8.62 1.63 -14.35
C PRO A 118 8.49 1.29 -12.87
N LEU A 119 8.99 2.18 -12.01
CA LEU A 119 8.79 2.07 -10.56
C LEU A 119 7.53 2.84 -10.12
N VAL A 120 6.66 2.14 -9.42
CA VAL A 120 5.53 2.72 -8.70
C VAL A 120 5.77 2.55 -7.20
N LEU A 121 5.77 3.66 -6.48
CA LEU A 121 5.80 3.67 -5.02
C LEU A 121 4.36 3.79 -4.52
N VAL A 122 3.79 2.69 -4.04
CA VAL A 122 2.48 2.69 -3.39
C VAL A 122 2.72 3.04 -1.93
N CYS A 123 2.07 4.09 -1.43
CA CYS A 123 2.05 4.43 -0.02
C CYS A 123 0.59 4.47 0.43
N ALA A 124 0.25 3.62 1.39
CA ALA A 124 -1.08 3.62 2.00
C ALA A 124 -1.03 3.92 3.51
N GLY A 125 0.12 4.40 3.98
CA GLY A 125 0.31 4.99 5.30
C GLY A 125 0.68 6.48 5.23
N PRO A 126 1.26 7.05 6.31
CA PRO A 126 1.81 8.40 6.27
C PRO A 126 3.02 8.47 5.32
N LEU A 127 3.22 9.63 4.70
CA LEU A 127 4.28 9.85 3.71
C LEU A 127 5.69 9.99 4.31
N THR A 128 5.90 9.60 5.57
CA THR A 128 7.15 9.81 6.34
C THR A 128 8.37 9.23 5.63
N ASN A 129 8.33 7.96 5.23
CA ASN A 129 9.43 7.31 4.52
C ASN A 129 9.67 7.92 3.13
N VAL A 130 8.59 8.33 2.44
CA VAL A 130 8.64 8.95 1.11
C VAL A 130 9.28 10.33 1.17
N ALA A 131 8.91 11.14 2.16
CA ALA A 131 9.48 12.46 2.40
C ALA A 131 10.98 12.37 2.71
N ALA A 132 11.38 11.41 3.56
CA ALA A 132 12.78 11.15 3.87
C ALA A 132 13.58 10.75 2.62
N ALA A 133 13.06 9.84 1.79
CA ALA A 133 13.71 9.42 0.56
C ALA A 133 13.89 10.58 -0.44
N LEU A 134 12.86 11.41 -0.62
CA LEU A 134 12.91 12.59 -1.52
C LEU A 134 13.77 13.73 -0.96
N ALA A 135 13.93 13.83 0.35
CA ALA A 135 14.85 14.78 0.98
C ALA A 135 16.31 14.35 0.79
N GLU A 136 16.60 13.05 0.94
CA GLU A 136 17.93 12.46 0.74
C GLU A 136 18.35 12.47 -0.74
N ALA A 137 17.43 12.11 -1.64
CA ALA A 137 17.70 11.96 -3.06
C ALA A 137 16.62 12.65 -3.91
N PRO A 138 16.64 13.99 -4.04
CA PRO A 138 15.62 14.72 -4.80
C PRO A 138 15.48 14.30 -6.27
N ASP A 139 16.55 13.75 -6.87
CA ASP A 139 16.56 13.25 -8.24
C ASP A 139 15.54 12.12 -8.49
N ILE A 140 15.20 11.33 -7.47
CA ILE A 140 14.28 10.19 -7.62
C ILE A 140 12.84 10.63 -7.93
N ALA A 141 12.48 11.90 -7.71
CA ALA A 141 11.16 12.43 -8.01
C ALA A 141 10.75 12.20 -9.47
N THR A 142 11.72 12.21 -10.39
CA THR A 142 11.49 11.98 -11.83
C THR A 142 11.59 10.51 -12.24
N ARG A 143 11.99 9.62 -11.32
CA ARG A 143 12.26 8.19 -11.57
C ARG A 143 11.16 7.26 -11.08
N LEU A 144 10.15 7.78 -10.39
CA LEU A 144 9.04 7.00 -9.86
C LEU A 144 7.71 7.74 -10.00
N THR A 145 6.61 6.97 -9.94
CA THR A 145 5.26 7.51 -9.70
C THR A 145 4.84 7.16 -8.28
N LEU A 146 4.39 8.15 -7.51
CA LEU A 146 3.76 7.93 -6.21
C LEU A 146 2.28 7.61 -6.42
N VAL A 147 1.81 6.50 -5.83
CA VAL A 147 0.40 6.17 -5.69
C VAL A 147 0.07 6.25 -4.21
N TRP A 148 -0.77 7.20 -3.80
CA TRP A 148 -1.02 7.49 -2.39
C TRP A 148 -2.48 7.30 -2.00
N VAL A 149 -2.73 6.53 -0.95
CA VAL A 149 -4.03 6.47 -0.25
C VAL A 149 -3.97 7.49 0.88
N GLY A 150 -4.65 8.61 0.71
CA GLY A 150 -4.58 9.72 1.65
C GLY A 150 -4.98 11.06 1.05
N GLY A 151 -5.15 12.04 1.93
CA GLY A 151 -5.76 13.32 1.60
C GLY A 151 -7.27 13.23 1.35
N ALA A 152 -7.90 14.38 1.12
CA ALA A 152 -9.34 14.48 0.93
C ALA A 152 -9.65 15.47 -0.21
N LEU A 153 -10.80 15.30 -0.85
CA LEU A 153 -11.32 16.26 -1.83
C LEU A 153 -11.84 17.52 -1.14
N ALA A 154 -12.50 17.35 0.01
CA ALA A 154 -12.96 18.46 0.82
C ALA A 154 -11.80 19.13 1.56
N GLU A 155 -11.65 20.44 1.38
CA GLU A 155 -10.67 21.24 2.11
C GLU A 155 -10.90 21.15 3.63
N GLY A 156 -9.82 20.91 4.38
CA GLY A 156 -9.86 20.80 5.84
C GLY A 156 -10.50 19.52 6.39
N ALA A 157 -10.96 18.59 5.54
CA ALA A 157 -11.48 17.30 6.01
C ALA A 157 -10.36 16.49 6.66
N ALA A 158 -10.60 15.98 7.88
CA ALA A 158 -9.66 15.15 8.62
C ALA A 158 -9.39 13.84 7.85
N GLU A 159 -8.12 13.49 7.72
CA GLU A 159 -7.67 12.32 6.98
C GLU A 159 -6.45 11.70 7.67
N TYR A 160 -6.53 10.41 7.95
CA TYR A 160 -5.62 9.73 8.87
C TYR A 160 -4.15 9.76 8.41
N ASN A 161 -3.86 9.40 7.16
CA ASN A 161 -2.49 9.28 6.67
C ASN A 161 -1.78 10.64 6.57
N ARG A 162 -2.47 11.64 6.02
CA ARG A 162 -2.01 13.03 5.96
C ARG A 162 -1.82 13.60 7.37
N ASP A 163 -2.78 13.39 8.26
CA ASP A 163 -2.78 14.03 9.58
C ASP A 163 -1.82 13.35 10.58
N THR A 164 -1.38 12.12 10.28
CA THR A 164 -0.34 11.40 11.03
C THR A 164 1.05 12.03 10.80
N ASP A 165 1.33 12.50 9.57
CA ASP A 165 2.54 13.27 9.28
C ASP A 165 2.29 14.40 8.26
N PRO A 166 1.73 15.54 8.73
CA PRO A 166 1.40 16.66 7.86
C PRO A 166 2.63 17.29 7.19
N ALA A 167 3.77 17.27 7.89
CA ALA A 167 5.02 17.81 7.38
C ALA A 167 5.55 16.97 6.21
N ALA A 168 5.53 15.65 6.33
CA ALA A 168 5.85 14.76 5.23
C ALA A 168 4.91 14.95 4.04
N ALA A 169 3.60 15.00 4.28
CA ALA A 169 2.62 15.18 3.23
C ALA A 169 2.85 16.50 2.45
N ALA A 170 3.07 17.61 3.17
CA ALA A 170 3.40 18.88 2.54
C ALA A 170 4.71 18.83 1.75
N ALA A 171 5.76 18.21 2.30
CA ALA A 171 7.07 18.09 1.65
C ALA A 171 7.01 17.26 0.35
N VAL A 172 6.27 16.15 0.36
CA VAL A 172 6.12 15.26 -0.81
C VAL A 172 5.25 15.89 -1.87
N LEU A 173 4.06 16.37 -1.51
CA LEU A 173 3.11 16.95 -2.48
C LEU A 173 3.63 18.24 -3.11
N GLY A 174 4.49 18.97 -2.39
CA GLY A 174 5.21 20.14 -2.89
C GLY A 174 6.29 19.85 -3.94
N ARG A 175 6.65 18.58 -4.20
CA ARG A 175 7.61 18.21 -5.27
C ARG A 175 6.94 18.30 -6.63
N SER A 176 7.19 19.38 -7.36
CA SER A 176 6.54 19.65 -8.64
C SER A 176 6.84 18.61 -9.73
N GLU A 177 7.98 17.94 -9.66
CA GLU A 177 8.47 16.97 -10.63
C GLU A 177 7.92 15.56 -10.41
N LEU A 178 7.56 15.24 -9.16
CA LEU A 178 7.02 13.93 -8.78
C LEU A 178 5.66 13.72 -9.45
N ALA A 179 5.42 12.58 -10.11
CA ALA A 179 4.07 12.22 -10.53
C ALA A 179 3.30 11.59 -9.35
N VAL A 180 2.06 12.02 -9.12
CA VAL A 180 1.22 11.53 -8.01
C VAL A 180 -0.15 11.10 -8.51
N ARG A 181 -0.56 9.90 -8.09
CA ARG A 181 -1.90 9.34 -8.24
C ARG A 181 -2.49 9.17 -6.84
N SER A 182 -3.54 9.90 -6.50
CA SER A 182 -4.13 9.86 -5.16
C SER A 182 -5.53 9.22 -5.14
N PHE A 183 -5.74 8.41 -4.12
CA PHE A 183 -7.05 7.93 -3.69
C PHE A 183 -7.41 8.71 -2.43
N PRO A 184 -8.24 9.76 -2.52
CA PRO A 184 -8.63 10.55 -1.36
C PRO A 184 -9.67 9.81 -0.49
N LEU A 185 -9.92 10.33 0.71
CA LEU A 185 -10.88 9.86 1.71
C LEU A 185 -12.23 9.45 1.11
N GLU A 186 -12.79 10.28 0.25
CA GLU A 186 -14.09 10.08 -0.39
C GLU A 186 -14.10 8.93 -1.41
N THR A 187 -12.92 8.52 -1.87
CA THR A 187 -12.73 7.45 -2.84
C THR A 187 -12.33 6.16 -2.18
N TYR A 188 -11.29 6.14 -1.32
CA TYR A 188 -10.88 4.90 -0.67
C TYR A 188 -11.95 4.34 0.26
N ARG A 189 -12.80 5.19 0.87
CA ARG A 189 -13.94 4.71 1.66
C ARG A 189 -15.01 3.99 0.85
N ARG A 190 -15.02 4.12 -0.48
CA ARG A 190 -15.91 3.36 -1.36
C ARG A 190 -15.54 1.88 -1.42
N CYS A 191 -14.31 1.53 -1.04
CA CYS A 191 -13.88 0.17 -0.78
C CYS A 191 -14.49 -0.40 0.52
N ALA A 192 -15.74 -0.02 0.82
CA ALA A 192 -16.54 -0.57 1.90
C ALA A 192 -16.74 -2.08 1.68
N TYR A 193 -16.51 -2.86 2.73
CA TYR A 193 -16.67 -4.31 2.72
C TYR A 193 -17.56 -4.71 3.88
N SER A 194 -18.50 -5.64 3.69
CA SER A 194 -19.32 -6.13 4.81
C SER A 194 -18.45 -6.96 5.76
N VAL A 195 -18.64 -6.80 7.07
CA VAL A 195 -17.97 -7.68 8.05
C VAL A 195 -18.35 -9.15 7.82
N ALA A 196 -19.59 -9.43 7.40
CA ALA A 196 -20.01 -10.79 7.07
C ALA A 196 -19.29 -11.33 5.82
N GLU A 197 -19.04 -10.48 4.83
CA GLU A 197 -18.25 -10.86 3.67
C GLU A 197 -16.77 -11.04 4.06
N LEU A 198 -16.20 -10.22 4.97
CA LEU A 198 -14.82 -10.42 5.44
C LEU A 198 -14.66 -11.78 6.10
N GLU A 199 -15.57 -12.13 7.01
CA GLU A 199 -15.54 -13.42 7.70
C GLU A 199 -15.66 -14.58 6.69
N GLN A 200 -16.66 -14.51 5.79
CA GLN A 200 -16.93 -15.57 4.82
C GLN A 200 -15.84 -15.67 3.75
N ASP A 201 -15.52 -14.56 3.09
CA ASP A 201 -14.67 -14.54 1.90
C ASP A 201 -13.21 -14.50 2.27
N LEU A 202 -12.77 -13.54 3.09
CA LEU A 202 -11.37 -13.43 3.47
C LEU A 202 -11.00 -14.58 4.41
N GLY A 203 -11.76 -14.77 5.51
CA GLY A 203 -11.57 -15.88 6.44
C GLY A 203 -11.70 -17.27 5.80
N GLY A 204 -12.51 -17.40 4.73
CA GLY A 204 -12.69 -18.65 4.00
C GLY A 204 -11.65 -18.94 2.91
N SER A 205 -10.80 -17.98 2.51
CA SER A 205 -9.93 -18.10 1.32
C SER A 205 -8.53 -18.65 1.63
N GLY A 206 -8.46 -19.79 2.31
CA GLY A 206 -7.21 -20.53 2.52
C GLY A 206 -6.34 -20.00 3.66
N ALA A 207 -5.06 -20.39 3.70
CA ALA A 207 -4.17 -20.05 4.82
C ALA A 207 -3.90 -18.55 4.95
N VAL A 208 -3.62 -17.87 3.82
CA VAL A 208 -3.40 -16.41 3.78
C VAL A 208 -4.66 -15.67 4.22
N GLY A 209 -5.83 -16.01 3.66
CA GLY A 209 -7.09 -15.37 4.02
C GLY A 209 -7.45 -15.53 5.50
N ARG A 210 -7.27 -16.73 6.07
CA ARG A 210 -7.46 -16.97 7.50
C ARG A 210 -6.53 -16.12 8.37
N TRP A 211 -5.24 -16.05 8.01
CA TRP A 211 -4.28 -15.24 8.76
C TRP A 211 -4.64 -13.76 8.72
N LEU A 212 -5.08 -13.24 7.57
CA LEU A 212 -5.56 -11.86 7.45
C LEU A 212 -6.82 -11.62 8.30
N TRP A 213 -7.81 -12.52 8.24
CA TRP A 213 -9.02 -12.43 9.08
C TRP A 213 -8.69 -12.39 10.58
N THR A 214 -7.72 -13.19 11.04
CA THR A 214 -7.27 -13.15 12.43
C THR A 214 -6.75 -11.77 12.85
N ARG A 215 -6.15 -10.98 11.95
CA ARG A 215 -5.72 -9.60 12.27
C ARG A 215 -6.89 -8.67 12.57
N PHE A 216 -8.03 -8.83 11.89
CA PHE A 216 -9.24 -8.08 12.22
C PHE A 216 -9.81 -8.47 13.58
N LEU A 217 -9.74 -9.75 13.95
CA LEU A 217 -10.21 -10.24 15.25
C LEU A 217 -9.33 -9.80 16.42
N GLU A 218 -8.03 -9.66 16.18
CA GLU A 218 -7.03 -9.32 17.20
C GLU A 218 -6.75 -7.81 17.29
N LEU A 219 -7.35 -7.01 16.40
CA LEU A 219 -7.13 -5.57 16.39
C LEU A 219 -7.60 -4.95 17.72
N PRO A 220 -6.72 -4.27 18.48
CA PRO A 220 -7.10 -3.65 19.74
C PRO A 220 -7.92 -2.39 19.46
N LEU A 221 -9.23 -2.56 19.31
CA LEU A 221 -10.15 -1.43 19.22
C LEU A 221 -10.45 -0.89 20.63
N PRO A 222 -10.36 0.43 20.84
CA PRO A 222 -10.83 1.05 22.08
C PRO A 222 -12.30 0.72 22.35
N ASP A 223 -12.67 0.55 23.63
CA ASP A 223 -14.03 0.16 24.06
C ASP A 223 -15.15 1.10 23.55
N TRP A 224 -14.81 2.35 23.20
CA TRP A 224 -15.76 3.33 22.67
C TRP A 224 -16.00 3.19 21.16
N ILE A 225 -15.17 2.43 20.44
CA ILE A 225 -15.41 2.10 19.03
C ILE A 225 -16.40 0.94 18.97
N ARG A 226 -17.54 1.19 18.32
CA ARG A 226 -18.51 0.15 17.98
C ARG A 226 -18.46 -0.08 16.48
N LEU A 227 -18.02 -1.27 16.09
CA LEU A 227 -18.05 -1.68 14.69
C LEU A 227 -19.51 -1.84 14.24
N GLY A 228 -19.82 -1.25 13.09
CA GLY A 228 -21.04 -1.55 12.36
C GLY A 228 -20.90 -2.84 11.54
N GLY A 229 -21.79 -3.02 10.56
CA GLY A 229 -21.72 -4.14 9.61
C GLY A 229 -20.71 -3.95 8.49
N VAL A 230 -19.92 -2.88 8.50
CA VAL A 230 -19.02 -2.48 7.40
C VAL A 230 -17.63 -2.19 7.95
N TRP A 231 -16.61 -2.69 7.25
CA TRP A 231 -15.21 -2.34 7.41
C TRP A 231 -14.62 -1.98 6.04
N PRO A 232 -14.15 -0.73 5.82
CA PRO A 232 -13.57 -0.34 4.55
C PRO A 232 -12.16 -0.96 4.37
N LEU A 233 -11.90 -1.50 3.18
CA LEU A 233 -10.56 -1.93 2.76
C LEU A 233 -9.90 -0.81 1.93
N GLY A 234 -9.67 0.33 2.58
CA GLY A 234 -9.28 1.59 1.95
C GLY A 234 -7.92 1.54 1.27
N ASP A 235 -7.03 0.66 1.72
CA ASP A 235 -5.67 0.57 1.18
C ASP A 235 -5.53 -0.27 -0.10
N SER A 236 -6.61 -0.91 -0.54
CA SER A 236 -6.62 -1.80 -1.71
C SER A 236 -6.66 -1.14 -3.11
N PRO A 237 -7.26 0.05 -3.33
CA PRO A 237 -7.34 0.70 -4.65
C PRO A 237 -6.04 0.81 -5.47
N PRO A 238 -4.85 1.03 -4.88
CA PRO A 238 -3.58 1.07 -5.62
C PRO A 238 -3.32 -0.16 -6.51
N VAL A 239 -3.91 -1.31 -6.22
CA VAL A 239 -3.80 -2.51 -7.07
C VAL A 239 -4.42 -2.29 -8.45
N LEU A 240 -5.48 -1.47 -8.55
CA LEU A 240 -6.13 -1.12 -9.83
C LEU A 240 -5.17 -0.45 -10.80
N VAL A 241 -4.18 0.31 -10.29
CA VAL A 241 -3.28 1.12 -11.11
C VAL A 241 -1.87 0.53 -11.25
N THR A 242 -1.64 -0.62 -10.62
CA THR A 242 -0.35 -1.33 -10.64
C THR A 242 -0.45 -2.68 -11.35
N ALA A 243 -1.40 -3.53 -10.93
CA ALA A 243 -1.53 -4.92 -11.40
C ALA A 243 -2.74 -5.19 -12.29
N LEU A 244 -3.77 -4.35 -12.19
CA LEU A 244 -4.98 -4.50 -12.98
C LEU A 244 -5.01 -3.40 -14.04
N ASP A 245 -6.14 -2.71 -14.15
CA ASP A 245 -6.34 -1.60 -15.04
C ASP A 245 -7.37 -0.65 -14.43
N ASP A 246 -7.20 0.66 -14.65
CA ASP A 246 -8.07 1.69 -14.09
C ASP A 246 -9.08 2.24 -15.11
N ALA A 247 -9.24 1.62 -16.29
CA ALA A 247 -10.19 2.07 -17.32
C ALA A 247 -11.66 2.02 -16.88
N SER A 248 -12.00 1.22 -15.87
CA SER A 248 -13.34 1.21 -15.26
C SER A 248 -13.47 2.12 -14.04
N SER A 249 -12.42 2.84 -13.68
CA SER A 249 -12.39 3.83 -12.59
C SER A 249 -12.49 5.26 -13.15
N THR A 250 -12.89 6.22 -12.31
CA THR A 250 -13.00 7.63 -12.72
C THR A 250 -11.98 8.48 -11.98
N TRP A 251 -11.30 9.36 -12.71
CA TRP A 251 -10.30 10.26 -12.15
C TRP A 251 -10.29 11.60 -12.88
N THR A 252 -9.71 12.60 -12.22
CA THR A 252 -9.32 13.88 -12.81
C THR A 252 -7.80 13.97 -12.84
N GLU A 253 -7.23 14.66 -13.81
CA GLU A 253 -5.79 14.84 -13.91
C GLU A 253 -5.43 16.28 -14.23
N THR A 254 -4.42 16.77 -13.51
CA THR A 254 -3.80 18.07 -13.70
C THR A 254 -2.27 17.89 -13.68
N THR A 255 -1.52 18.99 -13.76
CA THR A 255 -0.06 18.99 -13.60
C THR A 255 0.30 19.85 -12.39
N ALA A 256 1.30 19.43 -11.60
CA ALA A 256 1.71 20.17 -10.41
C ALA A 256 2.19 21.61 -10.70
N ALA A 257 2.85 21.77 -11.85
CA ALA A 257 3.30 23.04 -12.43
C ALA A 257 3.43 22.85 -13.96
N PRO A 258 3.57 23.92 -14.77
CA PRO A 258 3.87 23.77 -16.18
C PRO A 258 5.13 22.90 -16.42
N GLY A 259 4.97 21.75 -17.08
CA GLY A 259 6.06 20.78 -17.28
C GLY A 259 6.41 19.91 -16.06
N GLY A 260 5.65 20.03 -14.96
CA GLY A 260 5.79 19.18 -13.77
C GLY A 260 5.10 17.82 -13.91
N GLY A 261 5.24 16.99 -12.88
CA GLY A 261 4.62 15.68 -12.78
C GLY A 261 3.10 15.75 -12.76
N ALA A 262 2.47 14.70 -13.29
CA ALA A 262 1.02 14.56 -13.28
C ALA A 262 0.46 14.50 -11.85
N ARG A 263 -0.76 15.02 -11.68
CA ARG A 263 -1.55 14.99 -10.45
C ARG A 263 -2.89 14.38 -10.79
N ARG A 264 -2.97 13.06 -10.67
CA ARG A 264 -4.21 12.29 -10.90
C ARG A 264 -4.91 12.07 -9.57
N VAL A 265 -6.18 12.42 -9.50
CA VAL A 265 -7.03 12.22 -8.32
C VAL A 265 -8.19 11.33 -8.71
N TYR A 266 -8.26 10.13 -8.13
CA TYR A 266 -9.38 9.23 -8.34
C TYR A 266 -10.61 9.77 -7.62
N THR A 267 -11.75 9.74 -8.28
CA THR A 267 -13.05 10.15 -7.74
C THR A 267 -14.01 8.97 -7.57
N ASP A 268 -13.75 7.87 -8.29
CA ASP A 268 -14.45 6.60 -8.16
C ASP A 268 -13.55 5.43 -8.59
N VAL A 269 -13.76 4.26 -8.01
CA VAL A 269 -12.93 3.06 -8.24
C VAL A 269 -13.80 1.83 -8.48
N ASP A 270 -13.37 0.94 -9.39
CA ASP A 270 -14.07 -0.33 -9.66
C ASP A 270 -13.82 -1.35 -8.55
N THR A 271 -14.64 -1.27 -7.50
CA THR A 271 -14.58 -2.16 -6.34
C THR A 271 -14.89 -3.61 -6.70
N ARG A 272 -15.73 -3.85 -7.71
CA ARG A 272 -16.06 -5.19 -8.19
C ARG A 272 -14.83 -5.85 -8.81
N LEU A 273 -14.05 -5.11 -9.61
CA LEU A 273 -12.78 -5.60 -10.17
C LEU A 273 -11.76 -5.86 -9.10
N LEU A 274 -11.58 -4.88 -8.21
CA LEU A 274 -10.61 -4.94 -7.13
C LEU A 274 -10.83 -6.18 -6.25
N PHE A 275 -12.00 -6.30 -5.64
CA PHE A 275 -12.26 -7.39 -4.69
C PHE A 275 -12.50 -8.74 -5.38
N GLY A 276 -13.10 -8.73 -6.58
CA GLY A 276 -13.26 -9.94 -7.38
C GLY A 276 -11.93 -10.59 -7.72
N ASP A 277 -10.92 -9.80 -8.12
CA ASP A 277 -9.57 -10.33 -8.34
C ASP A 277 -8.93 -10.78 -7.04
N LEU A 278 -8.93 -9.96 -5.97
CA LEU A 278 -8.36 -10.33 -4.66
C LEU A 278 -8.82 -11.72 -4.18
N LEU A 279 -10.14 -11.94 -4.15
CA LEU A 279 -10.70 -13.21 -3.68
C LEU A 279 -10.34 -14.38 -4.60
N ALA A 280 -10.34 -14.15 -5.93
CA ALA A 280 -9.93 -15.16 -6.88
C ALA A 280 -8.45 -15.54 -6.70
N ARG A 281 -7.58 -14.55 -6.43
CA ARG A 281 -6.14 -14.74 -6.18
C ARG A 281 -5.88 -15.54 -4.93
N LEU A 282 -6.52 -15.19 -3.81
CA LEU A 282 -6.39 -15.94 -2.54
C LEU A 282 -6.80 -17.41 -2.73
N ARG A 283 -7.96 -17.66 -3.36
CA ARG A 283 -8.46 -19.03 -3.61
C ARG A 283 -7.58 -19.80 -4.58
N LEU A 284 -7.06 -19.16 -5.64
CA LEU A 284 -6.12 -19.78 -6.58
C LEU A 284 -4.80 -20.14 -5.91
N HIS A 285 -4.29 -19.24 -5.06
CA HIS A 285 -3.07 -19.45 -4.30
C HIS A 285 -3.21 -20.68 -3.39
N GLU A 286 -4.28 -20.77 -2.61
CA GLU A 286 -4.53 -21.93 -1.75
C GLU A 286 -4.63 -23.23 -2.56
N ARG A 287 -5.39 -23.24 -3.67
CA ARG A 287 -5.50 -24.43 -4.53
C ARG A 287 -4.13 -24.92 -5.04
N ARG A 288 -3.26 -23.99 -5.46
CA ARG A 288 -1.90 -24.32 -5.92
C ARG A 288 -1.04 -24.85 -4.78
N ARG A 289 -1.13 -24.24 -3.60
CA ARG A 289 -0.41 -24.65 -2.40
C ARG A 289 -0.80 -26.07 -1.97
N SER A 290 -2.09 -26.39 -1.97
CA SER A 290 -2.62 -27.73 -1.66
C SER A 290 -2.27 -28.79 -2.70
N ALA A 291 -2.00 -28.41 -3.96
CA ALA A 291 -1.56 -29.34 -4.99
C ALA A 291 -0.07 -29.71 -4.89
N LEU A 292 0.72 -28.93 -4.13
CA LEU A 292 2.15 -29.13 -3.92
C LEU A 292 2.48 -29.84 -2.59
N SER A 293 1.49 -29.98 -1.69
CA SER A 293 1.59 -30.66 -0.39
C SER A 293 1.14 -32.11 -0.48
#